data_AF-A0A0S7XKV9-F1
#
_entry.id   AF-A0A0S7XKV9-F1
#
_cell.length_a   1.000
_cell.length_b   1.000
_cell.length_c   1.000
_cell.angle_alpha   90.00
_cell.angle_beta   90.00
_cell.angle_gamma   90.00
#
_symmetry.space_group_name_H-M   'P 1'
#
loop_
_entity.id
_entity.type
_entity.pdbx_description
1 polymer ?
#
loop_
_entity_poly.entity_id
_entity_poly.type
_entity_poly.pdbx_seq_one_letter_code
_entity_poly.pdbx_strand_id
1 'polypeptide(L)'
;MQDKKNKEIRALGELIKGYENRVKLVTEYMTQAADLLAGLRKEQDVMLRQLRNTLAQRRSLRHKDFDLLVGHIISERRERLEALPLLVQDFRRAELVVVSKLRQLLKGNAADFAQAWPELKKQMLSLQRMRERNVARALKRVHIEQEELCRGLKGLLAKGERVRIADLKAVVREINAVSPQEMVDLAGVFRDCESACIEVSEVWQKVV
;
A
#
# COMPACT_ATOMS: atom_id res chain seq x y z
N MET A 1 46.14 2.34 -13.37
CA MET A 1 44.97 1.55 -13.83
C MET A 1 44.26 0.87 -12.66
N GLN A 2 44.99 0.26 -11.71
CA GLN A 2 44.43 -0.35 -10.48
C GLN A 2 43.53 0.58 -9.65
N ASP A 3 43.95 1.84 -9.42
CA ASP A 3 43.19 2.79 -8.58
C ASP A 3 41.83 3.19 -9.15
N LYS A 4 41.73 3.33 -10.47
CA LYS A 4 40.46 3.68 -11.13
C LYS A 4 39.43 2.55 -10.97
N LYS A 5 39.87 1.30 -11.16
CA LYS A 5 39.05 0.10 -10.96
C LYS A 5 38.57 -0.05 -9.51
N ASN A 6 39.45 0.22 -8.54
CA ASN A 6 39.10 0.18 -7.12
C ASN A 6 38.08 1.25 -6.73
N LYS A 7 38.18 2.46 -7.31
CA LYS A 7 37.22 3.56 -7.10
C LYS A 7 35.84 3.23 -7.66
N GLU A 8 35.77 2.64 -8.85
CA GLU A 8 34.52 2.23 -9.50
C GLU A 8 33.80 1.12 -8.70
N ILE A 9 34.53 0.08 -8.27
CA ILE A 9 33.97 -1.00 -7.45
C ILE A 9 33.39 -0.46 -6.13
N ARG A 10 34.08 0.50 -5.49
CA ARG A 10 33.61 1.14 -4.26
C ARG A 10 32.33 1.93 -4.48
N ALA A 11 32.27 2.77 -5.52
CA ALA A 11 31.09 3.56 -5.86
C ALA A 11 29.86 2.67 -6.12
N LEU A 12 30.06 1.52 -6.79
CA LEU A 12 28.99 0.55 -7.03
C LEU A 12 28.53 -0.15 -5.76
N GLY A 13 29.45 -0.48 -4.86
CA GLY A 13 29.11 -1.02 -3.55
C GLY A 13 28.27 -0.06 -2.71
N GLU A 14 28.58 1.24 -2.76
CA GLU A 14 27.79 2.29 -2.09
C GLU A 14 26.40 2.44 -2.72
N LEU A 15 26.32 2.37 -4.05
CA LEU A 15 25.06 2.44 -4.79
C LEU A 15 24.14 1.24 -4.47
N ILE A 16 24.68 0.01 -4.39
CA ILE A 16 23.91 -1.18 -3.99
C ILE A 16 23.36 -1.01 -2.57
N LYS A 17 24.18 -0.54 -1.63
CA LYS A 17 23.73 -0.24 -0.26
C LYS A 17 22.63 0.80 -0.23
N GLY A 18 22.75 1.85 -1.04
CA GLY A 18 21.71 2.87 -1.22
C GLY A 18 20.39 2.27 -1.70
N TYR A 19 20.45 1.36 -2.69
CA TYR A 19 19.27 0.63 -3.16
C TYR A 19 18.62 -0.19 -2.04
N GLU A 20 19.41 -0.98 -1.33
CA GLU A 20 18.95 -1.87 -0.26
C GLU A 20 18.26 -1.08 0.85
N ASN A 21 18.86 0.05 1.25
CA ASN A 21 18.29 0.95 2.23
C ASN A 21 16.95 1.52 1.76
N ARG A 22 16.85 1.95 0.50
CA ARG A 22 15.58 2.40 -0.08
C ARG A 22 14.53 1.29 -0.06
N VAL A 23 14.85 0.10 -0.56
CA VAL A 23 13.92 -1.04 -0.60
C VAL A 23 13.41 -1.34 0.79
N LYS A 24 14.30 -1.36 1.80
CA LYS A 24 13.94 -1.54 3.20
C LYS A 24 12.95 -0.46 3.66
N LEU A 25 13.29 0.80 3.45
CA LEU A 25 12.53 1.96 3.93
C LEU A 25 11.15 2.06 3.26
N VAL A 26 11.07 1.89 1.93
CA VAL A 26 9.80 1.83 1.19
C VAL A 26 8.93 0.67 1.66
N THR A 27 9.53 -0.52 1.88
CA THR A 27 8.80 -1.68 2.41
C THR A 27 8.26 -1.41 3.81
N GLU A 28 9.04 -0.76 4.67
CA GLU A 28 8.61 -0.37 6.02
C GLU A 28 7.40 0.58 5.97
N TYR A 29 7.43 1.61 5.12
CA TYR A 29 6.28 2.50 4.96
C TYR A 29 5.03 1.80 4.41
N MET A 30 5.20 0.94 3.39
CA MET A 30 4.07 0.17 2.86
C MET A 30 3.48 -0.79 3.89
N THR A 31 4.31 -1.38 4.74
CA THR A 31 3.88 -2.24 5.85
C THR A 31 3.11 -1.43 6.89
N GLN A 32 3.65 -0.27 7.31
CA GLN A 32 2.96 0.62 8.25
C GLN A 32 1.60 1.07 7.71
N ALA A 33 1.51 1.41 6.42
CA ALA A 33 0.24 1.77 5.78
C ALA A 33 -0.77 0.60 5.82
N ALA A 34 -0.33 -0.62 5.53
CA ALA A 34 -1.19 -1.81 5.64
C ALA A 34 -1.66 -2.07 7.07
N ASP A 35 -0.79 -1.88 8.07
CA ASP A 35 -1.11 -2.05 9.49
C ASP A 35 -2.12 -1.00 9.98
N LEU A 36 -1.98 0.26 9.55
CA LEU A 36 -2.95 1.32 9.84
C LEU A 36 -4.34 0.98 9.28
N LEU A 37 -4.40 0.46 8.06
CA LEU A 37 -5.66 0.01 7.45
C LEU A 37 -6.28 -1.18 8.21
N ALA A 38 -5.45 -2.10 8.70
CA ALA A 38 -5.91 -3.18 9.57
C ALA A 38 -6.44 -2.65 10.92
N GLY A 39 -5.86 -1.57 11.44
CA GLY A 39 -6.37 -0.83 12.59
C GLY A 39 -7.75 -0.23 12.36
N LEU A 40 -7.93 0.49 11.24
CA LEU A 40 -9.23 1.08 10.87
C LEU A 40 -10.33 0.03 10.75
N ARG A 41 -10.02 -1.14 10.18
CA ARG A 41 -10.96 -2.27 10.12
C ARG A 41 -11.44 -2.70 11.50
N LYS A 42 -10.55 -2.76 12.51
CA LYS A 42 -10.96 -3.11 13.88
C LYS A 42 -11.93 -2.08 14.48
N GLU A 43 -11.72 -0.79 14.21
CA GLU A 43 -12.67 0.27 14.61
C GLU A 43 -14.03 0.08 13.94
N GLN A 44 -14.05 -0.23 12.64
CA GLN A 44 -15.28 -0.52 11.91
C GLN A 44 -16.01 -1.76 12.45
N ASP A 45 -15.30 -2.83 12.81
CA ASP A 45 -15.89 -4.03 13.40
C ASP A 45 -16.57 -3.72 14.75
N VAL A 46 -16.07 -2.74 15.51
CA VAL A 46 -16.74 -2.24 16.72
C VAL A 46 -18.00 -1.45 16.34
N MET A 47 -17.90 -0.50 15.40
CA MET A 47 -19.03 0.32 14.95
C MET A 47 -20.17 -0.52 14.36
N LEU A 48 -19.85 -1.53 13.55
CA LEU A 48 -20.81 -2.45 12.96
C LEU A 48 -21.56 -3.25 14.03
N ARG A 49 -20.85 -3.75 15.05
CA ARG A 49 -21.48 -4.46 16.18
C ARG A 49 -22.42 -3.54 16.97
N GLN A 50 -22.01 -2.30 17.22
CA GLN A 50 -22.86 -1.31 17.88
C GLN A 50 -24.13 -1.05 17.06
N LEU A 51 -23.98 -0.75 15.76
CA LEU A 51 -25.11 -0.47 14.88
C LEU A 51 -26.07 -1.66 14.76
N ARG A 52 -25.52 -2.87 14.63
CA ARG A 52 -26.26 -4.13 14.62
C ARG A 52 -27.12 -4.30 15.87
N ASN A 53 -26.57 -3.99 17.04
CA ASN A 53 -27.29 -4.07 18.32
C ASN A 53 -28.38 -3.00 18.43
N THR A 54 -28.07 -1.75 18.07
CA THR A 54 -29.02 -0.63 18.11
C THR A 54 -30.26 -0.91 17.24
N LEU A 55 -30.05 -1.38 16.00
CA LEU A 55 -31.14 -1.69 15.08
C LEU A 55 -32.00 -2.88 15.55
N ALA A 56 -31.37 -3.89 16.16
CA ALA A 56 -32.08 -5.05 16.68
C ALA A 56 -32.89 -4.73 17.94
N GLN A 57 -32.32 -3.98 18.89
CA GLN A 57 -33.01 -3.54 20.11
C GLN A 57 -34.28 -2.73 19.78
N ARG A 58 -34.21 -1.90 18.73
CA ARG A 58 -35.35 -1.10 18.25
C ARG A 58 -36.34 -1.89 17.41
N ARG A 59 -36.13 -3.20 17.22
CA ARG A 59 -36.90 -4.07 16.32
C ARG A 59 -36.97 -3.52 14.89
N SER A 60 -36.02 -2.66 14.50
CA SER A 60 -35.97 -2.03 13.17
C SER A 60 -35.35 -2.98 12.14
N LEU A 61 -34.44 -3.85 12.59
CA LEU A 61 -33.82 -4.87 11.75
C LEU A 61 -33.38 -6.06 12.60
N ARG A 62 -33.70 -7.29 12.17
CA ARG A 62 -33.19 -8.48 12.86
C ARG A 62 -31.68 -8.61 12.60
N HIS A 63 -30.95 -9.16 13.56
CA HIS A 63 -29.51 -9.43 13.42
C HIS A 63 -29.17 -10.16 12.11
N LYS A 64 -29.92 -11.20 11.77
CA LYS A 64 -29.71 -11.97 10.54
C LYS A 64 -29.88 -11.12 9.27
N ASP A 65 -30.87 -10.24 9.25
CA ASP A 65 -31.12 -9.38 8.08
C ASP A 65 -30.03 -8.31 7.95
N PHE A 66 -29.52 -7.80 9.08
CA PHE A 66 -28.35 -6.93 9.11
C PHE A 66 -27.14 -7.65 8.50
N ASP A 67 -26.83 -8.85 9.00
CA ASP A 67 -25.67 -9.62 8.56
C ASP A 67 -25.73 -9.95 7.07
N LEU A 68 -26.90 -10.28 6.53
CA LEU A 68 -27.10 -10.50 5.10
C LEU A 68 -26.86 -9.22 4.28
N LEU A 69 -27.31 -8.07 4.79
CA LEU A 69 -27.24 -6.80 4.09
C LEU A 69 -25.81 -6.26 4.02
N VAL A 70 -25.05 -6.33 5.12
CA VAL A 70 -23.68 -5.78 5.18
C VAL A 70 -22.60 -6.83 4.92
N GLY A 71 -22.93 -8.12 5.06
CA GLY A 71 -21.95 -9.21 5.06
C GLY A 71 -21.11 -9.29 3.80
N HIS A 72 -21.74 -9.16 2.63
CA HIS A 72 -21.03 -9.20 1.34
C HIS A 72 -20.01 -8.04 1.20
N ILE A 73 -20.39 -6.83 1.60
CA ILE A 73 -19.53 -5.63 1.52
C ILE A 73 -18.32 -5.82 2.43
N ILE A 74 -18.55 -6.33 3.64
CA ILE A 74 -17.49 -6.55 4.62
C ILE A 74 -16.55 -7.65 4.14
N SER A 75 -17.08 -8.77 3.60
CA SER A 75 -16.24 -9.89 3.15
C SER A 75 -15.32 -9.49 2.00
N GLU A 76 -15.85 -8.82 0.97
CA GLU A 76 -15.04 -8.40 -0.17
C GLU A 76 -13.94 -7.41 0.22
N ARG A 77 -14.28 -6.44 1.09
CA ARG A 77 -13.30 -5.44 1.58
C ARG A 77 -12.26 -6.09 2.47
N ARG A 78 -12.64 -7.08 3.27
CA ARG A 78 -11.75 -7.87 4.11
C ARG A 78 -10.74 -8.63 3.26
N GLU A 79 -11.18 -9.31 2.21
CA GLU A 79 -10.28 -10.05 1.30
C GLU A 79 -9.22 -9.12 0.68
N ARG A 80 -9.64 -7.93 0.21
CA ARG A 80 -8.71 -6.94 -0.34
C ARG A 80 -7.71 -6.42 0.68
N LEU A 81 -8.15 -6.17 1.91
CA LEU A 81 -7.29 -5.74 3.01
C LEU A 81 -6.28 -6.84 3.39
N GLU A 82 -6.73 -8.09 3.48
CA GLU A 82 -5.89 -9.26 3.82
C GLU A 82 -4.87 -9.58 2.70
N ALA A 83 -5.11 -9.14 1.47
CA ALA A 83 -4.15 -9.27 0.37
C ALA A 83 -2.99 -8.25 0.42
N LEU A 84 -3.11 -7.12 1.15
CA LEU A 84 -2.09 -6.07 1.15
C LEU A 84 -0.73 -6.54 1.72
N PRO A 85 -0.65 -7.27 2.85
CA PRO A 85 0.64 -7.74 3.36
C PRO A 85 1.38 -8.63 2.37
N LEU A 86 0.65 -9.49 1.63
CA LEU A 86 1.23 -10.34 0.59
C LEU A 86 1.80 -9.51 -0.56
N LEU A 87 1.08 -8.48 -1.00
CA LEU A 87 1.52 -7.58 -2.06
C LEU A 87 2.81 -6.81 -1.67
N VAL A 88 2.89 -6.35 -0.41
CA VAL A 88 4.10 -5.70 0.13
C VAL A 88 5.26 -6.69 0.22
N GLN A 89 4.99 -7.93 0.64
CA GLN A 89 6.00 -8.98 0.69
C GLN A 89 6.54 -9.34 -0.70
N ASP A 90 5.67 -9.44 -1.69
CA ASP A 90 6.05 -9.74 -3.07
C ASP A 90 6.88 -8.62 -3.70
N PHE A 91 6.52 -7.35 -3.43
CA PHE A 91 7.36 -6.21 -3.76
C PHE A 91 8.76 -6.37 -3.18
N ARG A 92 8.87 -6.55 -1.85
CA ARG A 92 10.15 -6.71 -1.17
C ARG A 92 10.98 -7.85 -1.76
N ARG A 93 10.36 -9.01 -2.00
CA ARG A 93 11.02 -10.17 -2.58
C ARG A 93 11.58 -9.86 -3.96
N ALA A 94 10.77 -9.23 -4.81
CA ALA A 94 11.17 -8.88 -6.17
C ALA A 94 12.33 -7.87 -6.19
N GLU A 95 12.37 -6.94 -5.24
CA GLU A 95 13.46 -5.97 -5.09
C GLU A 95 14.75 -6.62 -4.54
N LEU A 96 14.64 -7.59 -3.63
CA LEU A 96 15.81 -8.34 -3.14
C LEU A 96 16.44 -9.23 -4.23
N VAL A 97 15.65 -9.73 -5.18
CA VAL A 97 16.19 -10.42 -6.37
C VAL A 97 17.05 -9.48 -7.21
N VAL A 98 16.64 -8.22 -7.36
CA VAL A 98 17.41 -7.20 -8.09
C VAL A 98 18.73 -6.90 -7.37
N VAL A 99 18.68 -6.71 -6.05
CA VAL A 99 19.88 -6.56 -5.21
C VAL A 99 20.85 -7.73 -5.39
N SER A 100 20.34 -8.97 -5.36
CA SER A 100 21.15 -10.16 -5.54
C SER A 100 21.87 -10.16 -6.90
N LYS A 101 21.16 -9.81 -7.98
CA LYS A 101 21.74 -9.67 -9.32
C LYS A 101 22.84 -8.61 -9.36
N LEU A 102 22.64 -7.45 -8.74
CA LEU A 102 23.66 -6.40 -8.66
C LEU A 102 24.92 -6.89 -7.92
N ARG A 103 24.75 -7.61 -6.80
CA ARG A 103 25.87 -8.17 -6.05
C ARG A 103 26.62 -9.24 -6.85
N GLN A 104 25.93 -10.05 -7.64
CA GLN A 104 26.57 -11.04 -8.53
C GLN A 104 27.38 -10.36 -9.62
N LEU A 105 26.83 -9.33 -10.24
CA LEU A 105 27.52 -8.55 -11.26
C LEU A 105 28.78 -7.85 -10.72
N LEU A 106 28.73 -7.35 -9.49
CA LEU A 106 29.91 -6.76 -8.82
C LEU A 106 31.04 -7.77 -8.59
N LYS A 107 30.71 -9.06 -8.43
CA LYS A 107 31.70 -10.15 -8.32
C LYS A 107 32.26 -10.60 -9.68
N GLY A 108 31.63 -10.21 -10.78
CA GLY A 108 32.02 -10.53 -12.14
C GLY A 108 33.13 -9.62 -12.68
N ASN A 109 33.35 -9.67 -13.99
CA ASN A 109 34.29 -8.79 -14.67
C ASN A 109 33.75 -7.35 -14.74
N ALA A 110 34.57 -6.39 -14.33
CA ALA A 110 34.21 -4.97 -14.31
C ALA A 110 33.87 -4.41 -15.71
N ALA A 111 34.49 -4.95 -16.77
CA ALA A 111 34.22 -4.52 -18.14
C ALA A 111 32.80 -4.90 -18.60
N ASP A 112 32.40 -6.14 -18.34
CA ASP A 112 31.06 -6.66 -18.69
C ASP A 112 29.98 -5.91 -17.90
N PHE A 113 30.27 -5.57 -16.65
CA PHE A 113 29.39 -4.74 -15.83
C PHE A 113 29.22 -3.34 -16.41
N ALA A 114 30.31 -2.65 -16.75
CA ALA A 114 30.26 -1.29 -17.28
C ALA A 114 29.45 -1.23 -18.59
N GLN A 115 29.55 -2.26 -19.44
CA GLN A 115 28.78 -2.37 -20.66
C GLN A 115 27.28 -2.64 -20.42
N ALA A 116 26.95 -3.52 -19.45
CA ALA A 116 25.57 -3.86 -19.13
C ALA A 116 24.85 -2.82 -18.25
N TRP A 117 25.60 -1.96 -17.56
CA TRP A 117 25.09 -1.07 -16.52
C TRP A 117 23.99 -0.10 -16.99
N PRO A 118 24.11 0.62 -18.12
CA PRO A 118 23.10 1.60 -18.52
C PRO A 118 21.72 0.99 -18.74
N GLU A 119 21.67 -0.15 -19.43
CA GLU A 119 20.41 -0.85 -19.74
C GLU A 119 19.83 -1.50 -18.47
N LEU A 120 20.68 -2.12 -17.66
CA LEU A 120 20.26 -2.69 -16.38
C LEU A 120 19.66 -1.62 -15.45
N LYS A 121 20.32 -0.47 -15.33
CA LYS A 121 19.84 0.68 -14.54
C LYS A 121 18.45 1.14 -15.01
N LYS A 122 18.26 1.27 -16.32
CA LYS A 122 16.97 1.67 -16.91
C LYS A 122 15.87 0.66 -16.60
N GLN A 123 16.13 -0.63 -16.81
CA GLN A 123 15.16 -1.70 -16.53
C GLN A 123 14.81 -1.76 -15.05
N MET A 124 15.80 -1.69 -14.18
CA MET A 124 15.62 -1.69 -12.73
C MET A 124 14.73 -0.54 -12.26
N LEU A 125 15.04 0.69 -12.65
CA LEU A 125 14.25 1.86 -12.26
C LEU A 125 12.81 1.78 -12.79
N SER A 126 12.61 1.25 -14.00
CA SER A 126 11.28 1.06 -14.58
C SER A 126 10.46 0.02 -13.80
N LEU A 127 11.05 -1.16 -13.53
CA LEU A 127 10.40 -2.23 -12.77
C LEU A 127 10.10 -1.81 -11.33
N GLN A 128 11.03 -1.15 -10.66
CA GLN A 128 10.85 -0.63 -9.32
C GLN A 128 9.67 0.34 -9.26
N ARG A 129 9.65 1.35 -10.14
CA ARG A 129 8.54 2.32 -10.22
C ARG A 129 7.20 1.66 -10.51
N MET A 130 7.18 0.69 -11.42
CA MET A 130 5.95 -0.05 -11.75
C MET A 130 5.42 -0.79 -10.52
N ARG A 131 6.28 -1.52 -9.80
CA ARG A 131 5.88 -2.29 -8.61
C ARG A 131 5.46 -1.37 -7.47
N GLU A 132 6.23 -0.32 -7.18
CA GLU A 132 5.89 0.70 -6.17
C GLU A 132 4.51 1.29 -6.45
N ARG A 133 4.23 1.69 -7.71
CA ARG A 133 2.91 2.20 -8.12
C ARG A 133 1.79 1.19 -7.97
N ASN A 134 2.06 -0.10 -8.15
CA ASN A 134 1.04 -1.14 -8.00
C ASN A 134 0.65 -1.31 -6.53
N VAL A 135 1.64 -1.38 -5.63
CA VAL A 135 1.37 -1.45 -4.19
C VAL A 135 0.70 -0.18 -3.69
N ALA A 136 1.21 0.99 -4.09
CA ALA A 136 0.64 2.29 -3.76
C ALA A 136 -0.83 2.41 -4.18
N ARG A 137 -1.17 1.98 -5.41
CA ARG A 137 -2.56 1.97 -5.89
C ARG A 137 -3.46 1.05 -5.08
N ALA A 138 -2.99 -0.14 -4.71
CA ALA A 138 -3.74 -1.08 -3.89
C ALA A 138 -4.00 -0.52 -2.48
N LEU A 139 -2.95 0.00 -1.82
CA LEU A 139 -3.05 0.65 -0.51
C LEU A 139 -4.05 1.81 -0.54
N LYS A 140 -3.93 2.70 -1.54
CA LYS A 140 -4.82 3.86 -1.70
C LYS A 140 -6.26 3.43 -1.92
N ARG A 141 -6.51 2.42 -2.75
CA ARG A 141 -7.86 1.91 -3.01
C ARG A 141 -8.50 1.38 -1.73
N VAL A 142 -7.80 0.51 -1.00
CA VAL A 142 -8.33 -0.04 0.26
C VAL A 142 -8.56 1.09 1.27
N HIS A 143 -7.67 2.06 1.37
CA HIS A 143 -7.85 3.23 2.23
C HIS A 143 -9.17 3.98 1.95
N ILE A 144 -9.43 4.33 0.70
CA ILE A 144 -10.67 5.02 0.31
C ILE A 144 -11.90 4.20 0.71
N GLU A 145 -11.89 2.89 0.41
CA GLU A 145 -12.97 1.99 0.81
C GLU A 145 -13.16 2.03 2.34
N GLN A 146 -12.09 1.94 3.12
CA GLN A 146 -12.16 2.00 4.59
C GLN A 146 -12.70 3.33 5.10
N GLU A 147 -12.30 4.47 4.52
CA GLU A 147 -12.79 5.79 4.94
C GLU A 147 -14.27 5.99 4.67
N GLU A 148 -14.75 5.57 3.50
CA GLU A 148 -16.18 5.66 3.14
C GLU A 148 -17.04 4.83 4.08
N LEU A 149 -16.61 3.61 4.39
CA LEU A 149 -17.31 2.76 5.34
C LEU A 149 -17.31 3.40 6.73
N CYS A 150 -16.16 3.90 7.19
CA CYS A 150 -16.06 4.64 8.45
C CYS A 150 -17.02 5.83 8.49
N ARG A 151 -17.07 6.65 7.43
CA ARG A 151 -17.94 7.82 7.33
C ARG A 151 -19.41 7.41 7.39
N GLY A 152 -19.81 6.41 6.61
CA GLY A 152 -21.16 5.87 6.60
C GLY A 152 -21.59 5.34 7.97
N LEU A 153 -20.72 4.55 8.62
CA LEU A 153 -20.98 4.01 9.96
C LEU A 153 -21.09 5.11 11.02
N LYS A 154 -20.17 6.09 11.02
CA LYS A 154 -20.22 7.24 11.93
C LYS A 154 -21.51 8.04 11.74
N GLY A 155 -21.92 8.27 10.49
CA GLY A 155 -23.20 8.93 10.19
C GLY A 155 -24.42 8.16 10.70
N LEU A 156 -24.43 6.83 10.59
CA LEU A 156 -25.52 5.99 11.13
C LEU A 156 -25.52 5.98 12.66
N LEU A 157 -24.36 5.87 13.29
CA LEU A 157 -24.23 5.88 14.76
C LEU A 157 -24.59 7.24 15.36
N ALA A 158 -24.27 8.35 14.69
CA ALA A 158 -24.65 9.70 15.12
C ALA A 158 -26.18 9.90 15.17
N LYS A 159 -26.95 9.16 14.36
CA LYS A 159 -28.42 9.14 14.45
C LYS A 159 -28.92 8.40 15.69
N GLY A 160 -28.07 7.60 16.33
CA GLY A 160 -28.38 6.83 17.53
C GLY A 160 -29.65 6.02 17.37
N GLU A 161 -30.61 6.24 18.26
CA GLU A 161 -31.88 5.51 18.29
C GLU A 161 -32.83 5.83 17.12
N ARG A 162 -32.56 6.91 16.36
CA ARG A 162 -33.36 7.33 15.21
C ARG A 162 -32.98 6.58 13.93
N VAL A 163 -31.95 5.75 13.96
CA VAL A 163 -31.49 5.01 12.79
C VAL A 163 -32.53 3.99 12.33
N ARG A 164 -32.90 4.03 11.05
CA ARG A 164 -33.84 3.09 10.44
C ARG A 164 -33.13 2.19 9.43
N ILE A 165 -33.74 1.05 9.12
CA ILE A 165 -33.28 0.17 8.03
C ILE A 165 -33.08 0.92 6.70
N ALA A 166 -33.91 1.93 6.41
CA ALA A 166 -33.80 2.73 5.19
C ALA A 166 -32.49 3.54 5.15
N ASP A 167 -32.05 4.07 6.29
CA ASP A 167 -30.78 4.79 6.41
C ASP A 167 -29.59 3.85 6.14
N LEU A 168 -29.61 2.64 6.72
CA LEU A 168 -28.58 1.63 6.48
C LEU A 168 -28.53 1.23 5.00
N LYS A 169 -29.69 0.99 4.37
CA LYS A 169 -29.78 0.68 2.94
C LYS A 169 -29.24 1.80 2.07
N ALA A 170 -29.48 3.05 2.42
CA ALA A 170 -28.97 4.20 1.69
C ALA A 170 -27.43 4.24 1.73
N VAL A 171 -26.85 4.11 2.93
CA VAL A 171 -25.39 4.08 3.12
C VAL A 171 -24.76 2.90 2.37
N VAL A 172 -25.36 1.70 2.44
CA VAL A 172 -24.87 0.54 1.70
C VAL A 172 -24.90 0.76 0.19
N ARG A 173 -25.94 1.40 -0.35
CA ARG A 173 -26.00 1.74 -1.77
C ARG A 173 -24.94 2.77 -2.15
N GLU A 174 -24.73 3.79 -1.33
CA GLU A 174 -23.69 4.80 -1.55
C GLU A 174 -22.31 4.16 -1.57
N ILE A 175 -21.99 3.34 -0.57
CA ILE A 175 -20.73 2.58 -0.46
C ILE A 175 -20.52 1.64 -1.67
N ASN A 176 -21.58 1.09 -2.24
CA ASN A 176 -21.52 0.25 -3.45
C ASN A 176 -21.50 1.06 -4.76
N ALA A 177 -21.96 2.31 -4.74
CA ALA A 177 -22.01 3.19 -5.91
C ALA A 177 -20.68 3.92 -6.15
N VAL A 178 -19.83 4.05 -5.13
CA VAL A 178 -18.50 4.60 -5.32
C VAL A 178 -17.65 3.66 -6.18
N SER A 179 -17.55 4.02 -7.45
CA SER A 179 -16.52 3.50 -8.35
C SER A 179 -15.15 4.00 -7.88
N PRO A 180 -14.08 3.19 -7.93
CA PRO A 180 -12.74 3.53 -7.42
C PRO A 180 -12.01 4.68 -8.18
N GLN A 181 -12.73 5.56 -8.86
CA GLN A 181 -12.20 6.58 -9.76
C GLN A 181 -11.93 7.95 -9.11
N GLU A 182 -12.37 8.24 -7.87
CA GLU A 182 -12.29 9.59 -7.27
C GLU A 182 -11.52 9.68 -5.92
N MET A 183 -11.06 10.89 -5.59
CA MET A 183 -9.82 11.34 -4.88
C MET A 183 -9.69 11.14 -3.33
N VAL A 184 -8.49 10.81 -2.75
CA VAL A 184 -7.43 11.64 -2.01
C VAL A 184 -7.77 11.86 -0.50
N ASP A 185 -6.90 11.70 0.54
CA ASP A 185 -5.49 12.10 0.68
C ASP A 185 -4.59 11.22 1.62
N LEU A 186 -3.67 10.45 1.01
CA LEU A 186 -2.50 9.82 1.65
C LEU A 186 -1.21 10.62 1.36
N ALA A 187 -1.32 11.89 0.97
CA ALA A 187 -0.18 12.68 0.49
C ALA A 187 0.92 12.83 1.53
N GLY A 188 0.68 12.68 2.84
CA GLY A 188 1.78 12.62 3.81
C GLY A 188 2.72 11.45 3.52
N VAL A 189 2.20 10.23 3.64
CA VAL A 189 2.98 8.99 3.45
C VAL A 189 3.46 8.84 2.01
N PHE A 190 2.66 9.25 1.03
CA PHE A 190 3.11 9.26 -0.37
C PHE A 190 4.12 10.36 -0.66
N ARG A 191 4.04 11.56 -0.06
CA ARG A 191 5.10 12.57 -0.19
C ARG A 191 6.38 12.10 0.48
N ASP A 192 6.31 11.43 1.63
CA ASP A 192 7.51 10.93 2.31
C ASP A 192 8.14 9.78 1.50
N CYS A 193 7.31 8.88 0.96
CA CYS A 193 7.77 7.84 0.05
C CYS A 193 8.30 8.44 -1.26
N GLU A 194 7.63 9.43 -1.85
CA GLU A 194 8.03 10.09 -3.09
C GLU A 194 9.29 10.94 -2.90
N SER A 195 9.45 11.62 -1.76
CA SER A 195 10.66 12.36 -1.38
C SER A 195 11.84 11.41 -1.17
N ALA A 196 11.65 10.31 -0.43
CA ALA A 196 12.67 9.26 -0.33
C ALA A 196 13.01 8.64 -1.69
N CYS A 197 12.01 8.56 -2.59
CA CYS A 197 12.22 8.09 -3.96
C CYS A 197 13.00 9.09 -4.82
N ILE A 198 12.76 10.39 -4.66
CA ILE A 198 13.42 11.49 -5.38
C ILE A 198 14.86 11.62 -4.89
N GLU A 199 15.10 11.69 -3.58
CA GLU A 199 16.45 11.82 -3.00
C GLU A 199 17.36 10.68 -3.47
N VAL A 200 16.87 9.44 -3.43
CA VAL A 200 17.64 8.29 -3.91
C VAL A 200 17.77 8.34 -5.43
N SER A 201 16.73 8.70 -6.19
CA SER A 201 16.83 8.81 -7.65
C SER A 201 17.84 9.88 -8.09
N GLU A 202 17.95 10.99 -7.37
CA GLU A 202 18.92 12.05 -7.63
C GLU A 202 20.35 11.59 -7.35
N VAL A 203 20.58 10.89 -6.23
CA VAL A 203 21.88 10.26 -5.95
C VAL A 203 22.23 9.25 -7.04
N TRP A 204 21.26 8.45 -7.49
CA TRP A 204 21.45 7.48 -8.57
C TRP A 204 21.71 8.12 -9.94
N GLN A 205 21.22 9.32 -10.20
CA GLN A 205 21.51 10.06 -11.44
C GLN A 205 22.89 10.73 -11.39
N LYS A 206 23.35 11.15 -10.20
CA LYS A 206 24.64 11.81 -9.99
C LYS A 206 25.83 10.85 -9.98
N VAL A 207 25.62 9.55 -9.74
CA VAL A 207 26.68 8.52 -9.83
C VAL A 207 26.84 8.07 -11.30
N VAL A 208 27.56 8.89 -12.06
CA VAL A 208 28.39 8.59 -13.25
C VAL A 208 29.56 9.58 -13.25
#